data_AF-A0A6A5K497-F1
#
_entry.id   AF-A0A6A5K497-F1
#
_cell.length_a   1.000
_cell.length_b   1.000
_cell.length_c   1.000
_cell.angle_alpha   90.00
_cell.angle_beta   90.00
_cell.angle_gamma   90.00
#
_symmetry.space_group_name_H-M   'P 1'
#
loop_
_entity.id
_entity.type
_entity.pdbx_description
1 polymer ?
#
loop_
_entity_poly.entity_id
_entity_poly.type
_entity_poly.pdbx_seq_one_letter_code
_entity_poly.pdbx_strand_id
1 'polypeptide(L)' 'MLEARPSKPIYIGFSLFVAEMGSVHFTGGSLNPARSFGPAVVVGFTSYHWIYWLGPFLGAGVASGAYALIHWVCREKR' A
#
# COMPACT_ATOMS: atom_id res chain seq x y z
N MET A 1 -17.72 -2.05 8.69
CA MET A 1 -16.79 -2.95 7.98
C MET A 1 -17.55 -3.62 6.85
N LEU A 2 -17.05 -3.59 5.61
CA LEU A 2 -17.69 -4.24 4.46
C LEU A 2 -17.83 -5.75 4.73
N GLU A 3 -19.00 -6.36 4.46
CA GLU A 3 -19.27 -7.81 4.62
C GLU A 3 -18.10 -8.69 4.18
N ALA A 4 -17.58 -9.55 5.05
CA ALA A 4 -16.45 -10.43 4.74
C ALA A 4 -16.84 -11.50 3.72
N ARG A 5 -16.71 -11.17 2.43
CA ARG A 5 -16.79 -12.16 1.35
C ARG A 5 -15.50 -12.97 1.28
N PRO A 6 -15.57 -14.30 1.06
CA PRO A 6 -14.40 -15.17 1.06
C PRO A 6 -13.35 -14.82 0.00
N SER A 7 -13.71 -14.07 -1.05
CA SER A 7 -12.79 -13.64 -2.11
C SER A 7 -11.92 -12.44 -1.77
N LYS A 8 -12.22 -11.68 -0.70
CA LYS A 8 -11.47 -10.45 -0.36
C LYS A 8 -9.98 -10.65 -0.11
N PRO A 9 -9.53 -11.70 0.62
CA PRO A 9 -8.11 -11.92 0.84
C PRO A 9 -7.35 -12.16 -0.48
N ILE A 10 -7.99 -12.82 -1.45
CA ILE A 10 -7.39 -13.09 -2.76
C ILE A 10 -7.15 -11.77 -3.51
N TYR A 11 -8.12 -10.86 -3.55
CA TYR A 11 -7.95 -9.58 -4.22
C TYR A 11 -6.84 -8.74 -3.57
N ILE A 12 -6.79 -8.68 -2.24
CA ILE A 12 -5.75 -7.94 -1.51
C ILE A 12 -4.36 -8.54 -1.78
N GLY A 13 -4.24 -9.87 -1.69
CA GLY A 13 -2.99 -10.57 -1.96
C GLY A 13 -2.51 -10.40 -3.39
N PHE A 14 -3.41 -10.46 -4.37
CA PHE A 14 -3.07 -10.25 -5.78
C PHE A 14 -2.68 -8.80 -6.08
N SER A 15 -3.33 -7.81 -5.45
CA SER A 15 -2.91 -6.41 -5.54
C SER A 15 -1.48 -6.22 -5.02
N LEU A 16 -1.14 -6.82 -3.88
CA LEU A 16 0.23 -6.78 -3.36
C LEU A 16 1.22 -7.48 -4.30
N PHE A 17 0.87 -8.66 -4.82
CA PHE A 17 1.70 -9.40 -5.78
C PHE A 17 2.07 -8.56 -7.00
N VAL A 18 1.09 -7.89 -7.62
CA VAL A 18 1.35 -7.01 -8.77
C VAL A 18 2.26 -5.83 -8.39
N ALA A 19 2.05 -5.23 -7.21
CA ALA A 19 2.88 -4.13 -6.73
C ALA A 19 4.33 -4.58 -6.48
N GLU A 20 4.53 -5.79 -5.96
CA GLU A 20 5.86 -6.39 -5.75
C GLU A 20 6.57 -6.64 -7.09
N MET A 21 5.88 -7.21 -8.09
CA MET A 21 6.47 -7.41 -9.42
C MET A 21 7.06 -6.13 -10.02
N GLY A 22 6.42 -4.98 -9.78
CA GLY A 22 6.89 -3.69 -10.27
C GLY A 22 7.93 -2.99 -9.39
N SER A 23 8.02 -3.31 -8.10
CA SER A 23 8.80 -2.52 -7.12
C SER A 23 10.01 -3.22 -6.52
N VAL A 24 10.07 -4.56 -6.56
CA VAL A 24 11.18 -5.35 -5.99
C VAL A 24 12.52 -4.97 -6.58
N HIS A 25 12.63 -4.90 -7.92
CA HIS A 25 13.91 -4.60 -8.59
C HIS A 25 14.46 -3.21 -8.27
N PHE A 26 13.57 -2.22 -8.06
CA PHE A 26 13.97 -0.84 -7.85
C PHE A 26 14.19 -0.47 -6.38
N THR A 27 13.36 -0.99 -5.47
CA THR A 27 13.31 -0.53 -4.07
C THR A 27 13.29 -1.67 -3.05
N GLY A 28 13.33 -2.93 -3.49
CA GLY A 28 13.23 -4.11 -2.63
C GLY A 28 11.81 -4.49 -2.20
N GLY A 29 10.78 -3.84 -2.75
CA GLY A 29 9.39 -4.27 -2.55
C GLY A 29 8.91 -4.03 -1.11
N SER A 30 8.98 -2.77 -0.66
CA SER A 30 8.58 -2.41 0.71
C SER A 30 7.07 -2.37 0.86
N LEU A 31 6.42 -1.37 0.23
CA LEU A 31 4.98 -1.08 0.26
C LEU A 31 4.35 -0.94 1.66
N ASN A 32 5.12 -1.14 2.72
CA ASN A 32 4.69 -1.23 4.11
C ASN A 32 5.85 -0.78 5.02
N PRO A 33 5.70 0.32 5.76
CA PRO A 33 6.74 0.83 6.66
C PRO A 33 7.20 -0.19 7.70
N ALA A 34 6.29 -1.01 8.27
CA ALA A 34 6.65 -2.03 9.26
C ALA A 34 7.53 -3.14 8.66
N ARG A 35 7.24 -3.53 7.41
CA ARG A 35 8.02 -4.54 6.65
C ARG A 35 9.43 -4.05 6.32
N SER A 36 9.62 -2.74 6.18
CA SER A 36 10.95 -2.14 6.01
C SER A 36 11.66 -1.84 7.32
N PHE A 37 10.93 -1.42 8.35
CA PHE A 37 11.49 -1.03 9.64
C PHE A 37 12.07 -2.22 10.40
N GLY A 38 11.36 -3.35 10.47
CA GLY A 38 11.79 -4.52 11.23
C GLY A 38 13.22 -5.00 10.88
N PRO A 39 13.51 -5.30 9.60
CA PRO A 39 14.86 -5.66 9.18
C PRO A 39 15.89 -4.55 9.41
N ALA A 40 15.52 -3.28 9.20
CA ALA A 40 16.42 -2.13 9.37
C ALA A 40 16.86 -1.94 10.83
N VAL A 41 16.03 -2.29 11.81
CA VAL A 41 16.43 -2.28 13.23
C VAL A 41 17.54 -3.28 13.51
N VAL A 42 17.54 -4.43 12.83
CA VAL A 42 18.53 -5.50 13.03
C VAL A 42 19.80 -5.27 12.23
N VAL A 43 19.68 -4.84 10.97
CA VAL A 43 20.81 -4.71 10.03
C VAL A 43 21.36 -3.28 9.90
N GLY A 44 20.66 -2.28 10.44
CA GLY A 44 20.98 -0.87 10.31
C GLY A 44 20.11 -0.12 9.29
N PHE A 45 20.02 1.20 9.46
CA PHE A 45 19.25 2.09 8.60
C PHE A 45 20.09 2.64 7.45
N THR A 46 19.50 2.67 6.25
CA THR A 46 20.07 3.40 5.11
C THR A 46 19.71 4.88 5.16
N SER A 47 20.52 5.75 4.56
CA SER A 47 20.25 7.20 4.53
C SER A 47 18.93 7.56 3.85
N TYR A 48 18.45 6.72 2.93
CA TYR A 48 17.19 6.91 2.21
C TYR A 48 15.98 6.20 2.86
N HIS A 49 16.11 5.60 4.05
CA HIS A 49 15.05 4.79 4.66
C HIS A 49 13.70 5.52 4.79
N TRP A 50 13.71 6.85 4.88
CA TRP A 50 12.52 7.69 4.92
C TRP A 50 11.57 7.48 3.73
N ILE A 51 12.05 7.04 2.56
CA ILE A 51 11.19 6.78 1.39
C ILE A 51 10.18 5.66 1.67
N TYR A 52 10.55 4.70 2.52
CA TYR A 52 9.67 3.59 2.91
C TYR A 52 8.56 4.01 3.89
N TRP A 53 8.60 5.25 4.35
CA TRP A 53 7.54 5.88 5.13
C TRP A 53 6.71 6.80 4.23
N LEU A 54 7.38 7.76 3.59
CA LEU A 54 6.69 8.76 2.77
C LEU A 54 5.95 8.13 1.60
N GLY A 55 6.57 7.18 0.89
CA GLY A 55 5.97 6.51 -0.26
C GLY A 55 4.65 5.81 0.08
N PRO A 56 4.63 4.86 1.04
CA PRO A 56 3.39 4.19 1.44
C PRO A 56 2.32 5.14 1.98
N PHE A 57 2.67 6.20 2.74
CA PHE A 57 1.68 7.16 3.22
C PHE A 57 1.08 8.01 2.10
N LEU A 58 1.88 8.46 1.13
CA LEU A 58 1.36 9.15 -0.05
C LEU A 58 0.45 8.23 -0.87
N GLY A 59 0.85 6.97 -1.07
CA GLY A 59 0.03 5.96 -1.73
C GLY A 59 -1.31 5.73 -1.02
N ALA A 60 -1.30 5.63 0.32
CA ALA A 60 -2.51 5.51 1.13
C ALA A 60 -3.42 6.74 1.00
N GLY A 61 -2.84 7.95 1.00
CA GLY A 61 -3.57 9.19 0.78
C GLY A 61 -4.26 9.24 -0.58
N VAL A 62 -3.54 8.89 -1.65
CA VAL A 62 -4.08 8.83 -3.02
C VAL A 62 -5.19 7.79 -3.12
N ALA A 63 -4.98 6.58 -2.59
CA ALA A 63 -5.98 5.52 -2.61
C ALA A 63 -7.26 5.90 -1.84
N SER A 64 -7.11 6.53 -0.67
CA SER A 64 -8.23 7.03 0.13
C SER A 64 -8.98 8.15 -0.59
N GLY A 65 -8.26 9.10 -1.18
CA GLY A 65 -8.84 10.19 -1.97
C GLY A 65 -9.60 9.67 -3.20
N ALA A 66 -9.03 8.71 -3.94
CA ALA A 66 -9.70 8.07 -5.06
C ALA A 66 -10.98 7.34 -4.63
N TYR A 67 -10.93 6.59 -3.52
CA TYR A 67 -12.12 5.93 -2.96
C TYR A 67 -13.19 6.95 -2.56
N ALA A 68 -12.82 8.03 -1.89
CA ALA A 68 -13.74 9.09 -1.49
C ALA A 68 -14.37 9.78 -2.70
N LEU A 69 -13.58 10.06 -3.74
CA LEU A 69 -14.06 10.67 -4.99
C LEU A 69 -15.05 9.76 -5.72
N ILE A 70 -14.69 8.47 -5.92
CA ILE A 70 -15.58 7.50 -6.56
C ILE A 70 -16.89 7.41 -5.79
N HIS A 71 -16.81 7.32 -4.47
CA HIS A 71 -17.99 7.26 -3.62
C HIS A 71 -18.83 8.54 -3.71
N TRP A 72 -18.21 9.73 -3.75
CA TRP A 72 -18.91 10.99 -3.93
C TRP A 72 -19.65 11.05 -5.28
N VAL A 73 -18.98 10.73 -6.39
CA VAL A 73 -19.59 10.71 -7.74
C VAL A 73 -20.74 9.69 -7.81
N CYS A 74 -20.56 8.50 -7.25
CA CYS A 74 -21.61 7.47 -7.25
C CYS A 74 -22.79 7.81 -6.33
N ARG A 75 -22.60 8.65 -5.30
CA ARG A 75 -23.69 9.13 -4.45
C ARG A 75 -24.53 10.20 -5.14
N GLU A 76 -23.91 11.10 -5.89
CA GLU A 76 -24.61 12.13 -6.67
C GLU A 76 -25.53 11.54 -7.76
N LYS A 77 -25.14 10.37 -8.30
CA LYS A 77 -25.88 9.64 -9.34
C LYS A 77 -27.11 8.87 -8.81
N ARG A 78 -27.36 8.83 -7.50
CA ARG A 78 -28.44 8.06 -6.89
C ARG A 78 -29.63 8.94 -6.52
#